data_AF-A0A832JY17-F1
#
_entry.id   AF-A0A832JY17-F1
#
_cell.length_a   1.000
_cell.length_b   1.000
_cell.length_c   1.000
_cell.angle_alpha   90.00
_cell.angle_beta   90.00
_cell.angle_gamma   90.00
#
_symmetry.space_group_name_H-M   'P 1'
#
loop_
_entity.id
_entity.type
_entity.pdbx_description
1 polymer ?
#
loop_
_entity_poly.entity_id
_entity_poly.type
_entity_poly.pdbx_seq_one_letter_code
_entity_poly.pdbx_strand_id
1 'polypeptide(L)'
;PYCLLLLAIALMALRWWLIGYQADLLWWLLFAQLLHAASFGLTHAVGIWVVDHQFTGSAHARGMAVMSAVSYGGGAAAGLFLAGFLWDVVSAGTAFALMSVISLIALGIMATSKAVIHWQSQPQR
;
A
#
# COMPACT_ATOMS: atom_id res chain seq x y z
N PRO A 1 3.99 -0.52 -14.39
CA PRO A 1 4.02 -0.64 -12.90
C PRO A 1 3.82 0.70 -12.16
N TYR A 2 4.47 1.78 -12.59
CA TYR A 2 4.43 3.08 -11.88
C TYR A 2 3.02 3.64 -11.65
N CYS A 3 2.24 3.84 -12.72
CA CYS A 3 0.89 4.42 -12.60
C CYS A 3 -0.05 3.51 -11.80
N LEU A 4 0.17 2.19 -11.85
CA LEU A 4 -0.59 1.21 -11.08
C LEU A 4 -0.32 1.36 -9.58
N LEU A 5 0.94 1.61 -9.19
CA LEU A 5 1.30 1.84 -7.79
C LEU A 5 0.77 3.20 -7.29
N LEU A 6 0.84 4.26 -8.10
CA LEU A 6 0.20 5.53 -7.76
C LEU A 6 -1.32 5.36 -7.55
N LEU A 7 -1.98 4.66 -8.47
CA LEU A 7 -3.41 4.37 -8.35
C LEU A 7 -3.70 3.58 -7.07
N ALA A 8 -2.94 2.52 -6.78
CA ALA A 8 -3.11 1.71 -5.58
C ALA A 8 -3.03 2.55 -4.30
N ILE A 9 -2.04 3.45 -4.19
CA ILE A 9 -1.86 4.32 -3.03
C ILE A 9 -2.99 5.36 -2.93
N ALA A 10 -3.44 5.93 -4.06
CA ALA A 10 -4.57 6.86 -4.07
C ALA A 10 -5.88 6.18 -3.62
N LEU A 11 -6.14 4.95 -4.07
CA LEU A 11 -7.29 4.16 -3.64
C LEU A 11 -7.23 3.83 -2.14
N MET A 12 -6.03 3.56 -1.61
CA MET A 12 -5.81 3.33 -0.18
C MET A 12 -6.10 4.59 0.65
N ALA A 13 -5.67 5.78 0.21
CA ALA A 13 -6.00 7.04 0.86
C ALA A 13 -7.51 7.27 0.92
N LEU A 14 -8.19 7.14 -0.23
CA LEU A 14 -9.65 7.29 -0.31
C LEU A 14 -10.38 6.29 0.59
N ARG A 15 -9.94 5.03 0.62
CA ARG A 15 -10.53 3.99 1.46
C ARG A 15 -10.47 4.38 2.94
N TRP A 16 -9.30 4.78 3.44
CA TRP A 16 -9.14 5.12 4.85
C TRP A 16 -10.00 6.33 5.24
N TRP A 17 -10.08 7.33 4.37
CA TRP A 17 -10.98 8.46 4.57
C TRP A 17 -12.46 8.02 4.63
N LEU A 18 -12.91 7.14 3.72
CA LEU A 18 -14.28 6.61 3.73
C LEU A 18 -14.61 5.85 5.01
N ILE A 19 -13.70 5.02 5.53
CA ILE A 19 -13.90 4.31 6.79
C ILE A 19 -13.92 5.29 7.97
N GLY A 20 -13.10 6.35 7.94
CA GLY A 20 -13.04 7.32 9.03
C GLY A 20 -14.31 8.16 9.20
N TYR A 21 -15.00 8.48 8.09
CA TYR A 21 -16.11 9.45 8.12
C TYR A 21 -17.45 8.88 7.65
N GLN A 22 -17.45 7.84 6.80
CA GLN A 22 -18.67 7.31 6.17
C GLN A 22 -19.05 5.91 6.65
N ALA A 23 -18.50 5.45 7.79
CA ALA A 23 -18.72 4.10 8.32
C ALA A 23 -20.17 3.81 8.75
N ASP A 24 -21.00 4.84 8.92
CA ASP A 24 -22.40 4.69 9.38
C ASP A 24 -23.32 4.00 8.35
N LEU A 25 -22.94 3.98 7.07
CA LEU A 25 -23.70 3.33 6.01
C LEU A 25 -22.95 2.12 5.45
N LEU A 26 -23.60 0.96 5.48
CA LEU A 26 -23.03 -0.30 4.97
C LEU A 26 -22.54 -0.18 3.52
N TRP A 27 -23.22 0.60 2.68
CA TRP A 27 -22.79 0.80 1.29
C TRP A 27 -21.39 1.41 1.16
N TRP A 28 -21.04 2.36 2.02
CA TRP A 28 -19.69 2.95 2.02
C TRP A 28 -18.64 1.96 2.51
N LEU A 29 -18.99 1.11 3.48
CA LEU A 29 -18.09 0.04 3.93
C LEU A 29 -17.86 -1.00 2.83
N LEU A 30 -18.91 -1.45 2.13
CA LEU A 30 -18.78 -2.38 1.01
C LEU A 30 -17.91 -1.78 -0.11
N PHE A 31 -18.14 -0.51 -0.45
CA PHE A 31 -17.31 0.20 -1.43
C PHE A 31 -15.86 0.30 -0.97
N ALA A 32 -15.61 0.62 0.30
CA ALA A 32 -14.26 0.66 0.88
C ALA A 32 -13.55 -0.71 0.82
N GLN A 33 -14.28 -1.82 0.91
CA GLN A 33 -13.71 -3.16 0.75
C GLN A 33 -13.34 -3.47 -0.72
N LEU A 34 -14.07 -2.93 -1.70
CA LEU A 34 -13.65 -3.02 -3.11
C LEU A 34 -12.36 -2.23 -3.34
N LEU A 35 -12.26 -1.03 -2.77
CA LEU A 35 -11.04 -0.23 -2.80
C LEU A 35 -9.87 -0.95 -2.12
N HIS A 36 -10.13 -1.67 -1.02
CA HIS A 36 -9.14 -2.51 -0.35
C HIS A 36 -8.62 -3.60 -1.29
N ALA A 37 -9.52 -4.39 -1.88
CA ALA A 37 -9.16 -5.47 -2.78
C ALA A 37 -8.35 -4.96 -4.00
N ALA A 38 -8.78 -3.83 -4.57
CA ALA A 38 -8.08 -3.20 -5.70
C ALA A 38 -6.68 -2.69 -5.32
N SER A 39 -6.57 -1.91 -4.23
CA SER A 39 -5.28 -1.38 -3.76
C SER A 39 -4.30 -2.47 -3.34
N PHE A 40 -4.78 -3.52 -2.65
CA PHE A 40 -4.01 -4.69 -2.30
C PHE A 40 -3.50 -5.43 -3.55
N GLY A 41 -4.40 -5.78 -4.47
CA GLY A 41 -4.07 -6.51 -5.69
C GLY A 41 -3.06 -5.77 -6.57
N LEU A 42 -3.25 -4.46 -6.76
CA LEU A 42 -2.33 -3.63 -7.54
C LEU A 42 -0.94 -3.53 -6.89
N THR A 43 -0.88 -3.29 -5.57
CA THR A 43 0.40 -3.20 -4.85
C THR A 43 1.13 -4.54 -4.87
N HIS A 44 0.41 -5.65 -4.67
CA HIS A 44 0.98 -7.00 -4.71
C HIS A 44 1.51 -7.35 -6.11
N ALA A 45 0.72 -7.10 -7.16
CA ALA A 45 1.13 -7.37 -8.54
C ALA A 45 2.36 -6.53 -8.95
N VAL A 46 2.41 -5.25 -8.56
CA VAL A 46 3.59 -4.41 -8.80
C VAL A 46 4.79 -4.91 -7.98
N GLY A 47 4.59 -5.37 -6.74
CA GLY A 47 5.64 -5.95 -5.91
C GLY A 47 6.28 -7.18 -6.53
N ILE A 48 5.46 -8.14 -6.98
CA ILE A 48 5.93 -9.33 -7.71
C ILE A 48 6.69 -8.90 -8.96
N TRP A 49 6.13 -7.98 -9.76
CA TRP A 49 6.78 -7.46 -10.96
C TRP A 49 8.18 -6.87 -10.64
N VAL A 50 8.31 -6.10 -9.56
CA VAL A 50 9.61 -5.55 -9.13
C VAL A 50 10.58 -6.67 -8.76
N VAL A 51 10.12 -7.69 -8.02
CA VAL A 51 10.97 -8.82 -7.65
C VAL A 51 11.44 -9.58 -8.89
N ASP A 52 10.53 -9.89 -9.81
CA ASP A 52 10.83 -10.58 -11.08
C ASP A 52 11.88 -9.84 -11.90
N HIS A 53 11.83 -8.50 -11.94
CA HIS A 53 12.72 -7.68 -12.76
C HIS A 53 14.07 -7.39 -12.09
N GLN A 54 14.13 -7.34 -10.75
CA GLN A 54 15.33 -6.96 -10.02
C GLN A 54 16.10 -8.15 -9.44
N PHE A 55 15.44 -9.29 -9.22
CA PHE A 55 16.04 -10.49 -8.64
C PHE A 55 15.83 -11.68 -9.58
N THR A 56 16.88 -12.05 -10.32
CA THR A 56 16.86 -13.16 -11.28
C THR A 56 17.65 -14.37 -10.79
N GLY A 57 17.39 -15.54 -11.41
CA GLY A 57 18.10 -16.78 -11.08
C GLY A 57 17.99 -17.18 -9.61
N SER A 58 19.12 -17.55 -8.99
CA SER A 58 19.17 -17.98 -7.58
C SER A 58 18.82 -16.88 -6.57
N ALA A 59 18.84 -15.60 -6.97
CA ALA A 59 18.48 -14.47 -6.12
C ALA A 59 16.96 -14.23 -6.04
N HIS A 60 16.18 -14.76 -6.99
CA HIS A 60 14.74 -14.54 -7.06
C HIS A 60 13.99 -14.95 -5.78
N ALA A 61 14.28 -16.16 -5.26
CA ALA A 61 13.68 -16.66 -4.03
C ALA A 61 14.00 -15.76 -2.81
N ARG A 62 15.18 -15.14 -2.77
CA ARG A 62 15.55 -14.18 -1.72
C ARG A 62 14.76 -12.88 -1.87
N GLY A 63 14.57 -12.39 -3.09
CA GLY A 63 13.72 -11.23 -3.37
C GLY A 63 12.28 -11.44 -2.90
N MET A 64 11.69 -12.61 -3.19
CA MET A 64 10.36 -12.99 -2.72
C MET A 64 10.28 -13.09 -1.19
N ALA A 65 11.32 -13.62 -0.56
CA ALA A 65 11.40 -13.68 0.91
C ALA A 65 11.45 -12.28 1.53
N VAL A 66 12.24 -11.35 0.98
CA VAL A 66 12.32 -9.96 1.45
C VAL A 66 10.97 -9.25 1.26
N MET A 67 10.37 -9.34 0.08
CA MET A 67 9.03 -8.77 -0.17
C MET A 67 8.03 -9.28 0.85
N SER A 68 7.98 -10.59 1.08
CA SER A 68 7.02 -11.20 2.00
C SER A 68 7.27 -10.81 3.45
N ALA A 69 8.53 -10.83 3.89
CA ALA A 69 8.93 -10.47 5.25
C ALA A 69 8.63 -9.00 5.56
N VAL A 70 8.86 -8.09 4.61
CA VAL A 70 8.59 -6.66 4.81
C VAL A 70 7.09 -6.37 4.72
N SER A 71 6.39 -6.86 3.70
CA SER A 71 4.98 -6.52 3.46
C SER A 71 4.01 -7.23 4.41
N TYR A 72 4.20 -8.52 4.67
CA TYR A 72 3.28 -9.33 5.48
C TYR A 72 3.81 -9.65 6.88
N GLY A 73 5.13 -9.53 7.09
CA GLY A 73 5.75 -9.70 8.41
C GLY A 73 5.88 -8.37 9.14
N GLY A 74 7.06 -7.76 9.06
CA GLY A 74 7.43 -6.57 9.83
C GLY A 74 6.48 -5.38 9.63
N GLY A 75 6.05 -5.12 8.38
CA GLY A 75 5.08 -4.07 8.08
C GLY A 75 3.71 -4.30 8.73
N ALA A 76 3.21 -5.54 8.69
CA ALA A 76 1.96 -5.90 9.35
C ALA A 76 2.06 -5.79 10.88
N ALA A 77 3.16 -6.27 11.47
CA ALA A 77 3.40 -6.18 12.91
C ALA A 77 3.46 -4.72 13.39
N ALA A 78 4.24 -3.88 12.70
CA ALA A 78 4.33 -2.45 13.02
C ALA A 78 2.98 -1.74 12.84
N GLY A 79 2.27 -2.05 11.76
CA GLY A 79 0.95 -1.48 11.49
C GLY A 79 -0.09 -1.85 12.55
N LEU A 80 -0.15 -3.12 12.96
CA LEU A 80 -1.06 -3.59 14.02
C LEU A 80 -0.74 -2.95 15.37
N PHE A 81 0.54 -2.85 15.72
CA PHE A 81 0.96 -2.18 16.96
C PHE A 81 0.55 -0.70 16.96
N LEU A 82 0.85 0.03 15.88
CA LEU A 82 0.49 1.45 15.76
C LEU A 82 -1.03 1.65 15.72
N ALA A 83 -1.76 0.77 15.05
CA ALA A 83 -3.22 0.83 15.00
C ALA A 83 -3.84 0.63 16.39
N GLY A 84 -3.38 -0.35 17.16
CA GLY A 84 -3.82 -0.57 18.54
C GLY A 84 -3.51 0.62 19.43
N PHE A 85 -2.27 1.13 19.37
CA PHE A 85 -1.88 2.32 20.13
C PHE A 85 -2.71 3.55 19.77
N LEU A 86 -2.93 3.82 18.48
CA LEU A 86 -3.73 4.98 18.05
C LEU A 86 -5.21 4.83 18.43
N TRP A 87 -5.74 3.61 18.44
CA TRP A 87 -7.12 3.35 18.82
C TRP A 87 -7.43 3.77 20.27
N ASP A 88 -6.45 3.62 21.16
CA ASP A 88 -6.60 3.98 22.57
C ASP A 88 -6.38 5.49 22.84
N VAL A 89 -5.61 6.16 21.98
CA VAL A 89 -5.17 7.55 22.21
C VAL A 89 -6.03 8.58 21.46
N VAL A 90 -6.62 8.20 20.32
CA VAL A 90 -7.45 9.10 19.49
C VAL A 90 -8.77 8.45 19.09
N SER A 91 -9.75 9.24 18.63
CA SER A 91 -11.01 8.68 18.12
C SER A 91 -10.78 7.82 16.86
N ALA A 92 -11.65 6.83 16.64
CA ALA A 92 -11.59 5.96 15.47
C ALA A 92 -11.54 6.74 14.15
N GLY A 93 -12.40 7.77 14.00
CA GLY A 93 -12.40 8.63 12.82
C GLY A 93 -11.06 9.34 12.60
N THR A 94 -10.43 9.83 13.68
CA THR A 94 -9.11 10.47 13.62
C THR A 94 -8.01 9.45 13.26
N ALA A 95 -8.03 8.26 13.85
CA ALA A 95 -7.06 7.19 13.55
C ALA A 95 -7.09 6.83 12.05
N PHE A 96 -8.28 6.67 11.47
CA PHE A 96 -8.41 6.40 10.03
C PHE A 96 -8.04 7.61 9.15
N ALA A 97 -8.35 8.84 9.58
CA ALA A 97 -7.91 10.04 8.88
C ALA A 97 -6.37 10.15 8.84
N LEU A 98 -5.68 9.79 9.92
CA LEU A 98 -4.22 9.72 9.95
C LEU A 98 -3.68 8.69 8.93
N MET A 99 -4.31 7.53 8.80
CA MET A 99 -3.93 6.54 7.78
C MET A 99 -4.12 7.07 6.36
N SER A 100 -5.17 7.87 6.12
CA SER A 100 -5.37 8.58 4.86
C SER A 100 -4.23 9.58 4.60
N VAL A 101 -3.84 10.38 5.59
CA VAL A 101 -2.72 11.33 5.46
C VAL A 101 -1.40 10.62 5.18
N ILE A 102 -1.09 9.54 5.89
CA ILE A 102 0.11 8.73 5.65
C ILE A 102 0.11 8.17 4.21
N SER A 103 -1.05 7.72 3.72
CA SER A 103 -1.19 7.25 2.34
C SER A 103 -0.94 8.38 1.32
N LEU A 104 -1.40 9.60 1.59
CA LEU A 104 -1.12 10.77 0.74
C LEU A 104 0.36 11.17 0.76
N ILE A 105 1.04 11.05 1.91
CA ILE A 105 2.50 11.25 2.00
C ILE A 105 3.21 10.21 1.13
N ALA A 106 2.84 8.94 1.23
CA ALA A 106 3.38 7.87 0.39
C ALA A 106 3.13 8.13 -1.11
N LEU A 107 1.95 8.68 -1.45
CA LEU A 107 1.63 9.08 -2.83
C LEU A 107 2.57 10.19 -3.31
N GLY A 108 2.83 11.20 -2.48
CA GLY A 108 3.78 12.28 -2.80
C GLY A 108 5.21 11.77 -3.01
N ILE A 109 5.69 10.88 -2.13
CA ILE A 109 7.00 10.23 -2.26
C ILE A 109 7.07 9.41 -3.57
N MET A 110 6.03 8.62 -3.85
CA MET A 110 5.97 7.82 -5.08
C MET A 110 5.92 8.72 -6.33
N ALA A 111 5.19 9.83 -6.26
CA ALA A 111 5.09 10.81 -7.35
C ALA A 111 6.46 11.40 -7.71
N THR A 112 7.28 11.75 -6.70
CA THR A 112 8.61 12.31 -6.91
C THR A 112 9.69 11.26 -7.22
N SER A 113 9.44 9.99 -6.90
CA SER A 113 10.40 8.89 -7.14
C SER A 113 10.82 8.71 -8.59
N LYS A 114 10.03 9.18 -9.57
CA LYS A 114 10.37 9.11 -11.01
C LYS A 114 11.71 9.76 -11.35
N ALA A 115 12.11 10.78 -10.60
CA ALA A 115 13.39 11.46 -10.82
C ALA A 115 14.60 10.59 -10.42
N VAL A 116 14.37 9.57 -9.58
CA VAL A 116 15.42 8.73 -8.99
C VAL A 116 15.35 7.30 -9.52
N ILE A 117 14.14 6.77 -9.71
CA ILE A 117 13.88 5.39 -10.10
C ILE A 117 13.35 5.37 -11.53
N HIS A 118 14.11 4.74 -12.43
CA HIS A 118 13.64 4.46 -13.79
C HIS A 118 12.64 3.30 -13.76
N TRP A 119 11.35 3.63 -13.71
CA TRP A 119 10.24 2.68 -13.77
C TRP A 119 9.98 2.07 -15.17
N GLN A 120 10.95 2.19 -16.07
CA GLN A 120 10.85 1.69 -17.44
C GLN A 120 11.14 0.18 -17.49
N SER A 121 10.30 -0.55 -18.24
CA SER A 121 10.56 -1.92 -18.64
C SER A 121 11.71 -1.95 -19.64
N GLN A 122 12.95 -2.07 -19.17
CA GLN A 122 14.01 -2.62 -20.02
C GLN A 122 13.72 -4.11 -20.13
N PRO A 123 13.35 -4.65 -21.31
CA PRO A 123 13.25 -6.09 -21.46
C PRO A 123 14.66 -6.64 -21.27
N GLN A 124 14.92 -7.27 -20.13
CA GLN A 124 16.09 -8.13 -19.98
C GLN A 124 15.85 -9.34 -20.88
N ARG A 125 16.38 -9.28 -22.10
CA ARG A 125 16.73 -10.45 -22.89
C ARG A 125 18.19 -10.77 -22.64
#